data_AF-A0A6V7HS37-F1
#
_entry.id   AF-A0A6V7HS37-F1
#
_cell.length_a   1.000
_cell.length_b   1.000
_cell.length_c   1.000
_cell.angle_alpha   90.00
_cell.angle_beta   90.00
_cell.angle_gamma   90.00
#
_symmetry.space_group_name_H-M   'P 1'
#
loop_
_entity.id
_entity.type
_entity.pdbx_description
1 polymer ?
#
loop_
_entity_poly.entity_id
_entity_poly.type
_entity_poly.pdbx_seq_one_letter_code
_entity_poly.pdbx_strand_id
1 'polypeptide(L)'
;SLIQTTLSRFQSTATTTTSSSSSTPEIQIPVRKQRGPTDVLKALEKTISRDPTAPRYKFHDDPYLIPYSNFQKRTYALAQESGRKTAMWIKEEYSQLFKHRVADPVIE
;
A
#
# COMPACT_ATOMS: atom_id res chain seq x y z
N SER A 1 -16.57 -39.11 9.43
CA SER A 1 -15.59 -39.27 8.33
C SER A 1 -15.66 -38.02 7.47
N LEU A 2 -14.53 -37.66 6.85
CA LEU A 2 -14.30 -36.45 6.04
C LEU A 2 -14.20 -35.13 6.81
N ILE A 3 -12.95 -34.68 7.01
CA ILE A 3 -12.39 -33.34 6.73
C ILE A 3 -10.96 -33.40 7.27
N GLN A 4 -9.98 -33.74 6.43
CA GLN A 4 -8.55 -33.50 6.69
C GLN A 4 -7.75 -33.85 5.44
N THR A 5 -7.85 -33.04 4.37
CA THR A 5 -6.88 -33.17 3.27
C THR A 5 -6.89 -31.93 2.38
N THR A 6 -5.94 -31.02 2.56
CA THR A 6 -5.22 -30.28 1.50
C THR A 6 -4.08 -29.46 2.11
N LEU A 7 -3.01 -30.14 2.52
CA LEU A 7 -1.66 -29.57 2.55
C LEU A 7 -0.77 -30.46 1.69
N SER A 8 -1.05 -30.45 0.39
CA SER A 8 -0.21 -31.11 -0.59
C SER A 8 0.99 -30.22 -0.94
N ARG A 9 2.09 -30.50 -0.23
CA ARG A 9 3.31 -30.96 -0.90
C ARG A 9 4.03 -29.91 -1.77
N PHE A 10 4.80 -29.03 -1.13
CA PHE A 10 6.03 -28.49 -1.74
C PHE A 10 7.03 -29.64 -1.87
N GLN A 11 6.89 -30.46 -2.90
CA GLN A 11 7.95 -31.38 -3.32
C GLN A 11 8.93 -30.62 -4.19
N SER A 12 10.12 -30.41 -3.65
CA SER A 12 11.32 -30.13 -4.45
C SER A 12 11.47 -31.20 -5.52
N THR A 13 11.40 -30.79 -6.78
CA THR A 13 11.76 -31.64 -7.92
C THR A 13 13.28 -31.75 -7.98
N ALA A 14 13.85 -32.70 -7.25
CA ALA A 14 15.21 -33.18 -7.48
C ALA A 14 15.13 -34.33 -8.51
N THR A 15 15.25 -33.99 -9.79
CA THR A 15 15.51 -34.98 -10.84
C THR A 15 16.89 -35.58 -10.60
N THR A 16 16.89 -36.84 -10.15
CA THR A 16 18.09 -37.66 -9.92
C THR A 16 18.51 -38.28 -11.24
N THR A 17 19.64 -37.86 -11.80
CA THR A 17 20.41 -38.64 -12.77
C THR A 17 21.69 -39.08 -12.06
N THR A 18 21.79 -40.39 -11.87
CA THR A 18 22.86 -41.11 -11.17
C THR A 18 24.21 -40.92 -11.85
N SER A 19 25.17 -40.31 -11.17
CA SER A 19 26.59 -40.57 -11.35
C SER A 19 27.30 -40.55 -10.00
N SER A 20 27.92 -41.68 -9.70
CA SER A 20 28.66 -41.97 -8.48
C SER A 20 29.90 -41.10 -8.35
N SER A 21 29.84 -40.08 -7.50
CA SER A 21 31.00 -39.53 -6.79
C SER A 21 30.49 -38.83 -5.53
N SER A 22 31.22 -38.98 -4.43
CA SER A 22 30.91 -38.39 -3.13
C SER A 22 31.08 -36.87 -3.17
N SER A 23 30.13 -36.16 -3.76
CA SER A 23 30.05 -34.71 -3.71
C SER A 23 28.71 -34.29 -3.14
N THR A 24 28.74 -33.54 -2.05
CA THR A 24 27.57 -32.84 -1.51
C THR A 24 26.97 -31.98 -2.62
N PRO A 25 25.63 -31.98 -2.83
CA PRO A 25 25.02 -31.13 -3.85
C PRO A 25 25.39 -29.68 -3.61
N GLU A 26 25.92 -29.01 -4.64
CA GLU A 26 26.31 -27.61 -4.58
C GLU A 26 25.06 -26.73 -4.41
N ILE A 27 24.93 -26.10 -3.24
CA ILE A 27 23.79 -25.21 -2.93
C ILE A 27 24.07 -23.83 -3.51
N GLN A 28 23.34 -23.45 -4.56
CA GLN A 28 23.42 -22.10 -5.13
C GLN A 28 22.42 -21.15 -4.45
N ILE A 29 22.93 -20.24 -3.63
CA ILE A 29 22.10 -19.23 -2.94
C ILE A 29 21.87 -18.04 -3.88
N PRO A 30 20.61 -17.63 -4.14
CA PRO A 30 20.33 -16.49 -5.00
C PRO A 30 20.69 -15.16 -4.33
N VAL A 31 21.02 -14.16 -5.15
CA VAL A 31 21.33 -12.81 -4.68
C VAL A 31 20.06 -12.09 -4.21
N ARG A 32 20.16 -11.36 -3.10
CA ARG A 32 19.09 -10.50 -2.60
C ARG A 32 18.79 -9.38 -3.61
N LYS A 33 17.51 -9.24 -3.98
CA LYS A 33 17.03 -8.09 -4.75
C LYS A 33 16.73 -6.92 -3.81
N GLN A 34 17.47 -5.82 -3.95
CA GLN A 34 17.19 -4.60 -3.20
C GLN A 34 15.92 -3.92 -3.72
N ARG A 35 15.08 -3.42 -2.81
CA ARG A 35 13.84 -2.70 -3.12
C ARG A 35 13.76 -1.48 -2.21
N GLY A 36 13.26 -0.37 -2.73
CA GLY A 36 12.90 0.81 -1.96
C GLY A 36 11.64 0.58 -1.11
N PRO A 37 11.38 1.46 -0.12
CA PRO A 37 10.27 1.30 0.83
C PRO A 37 8.89 1.34 0.15
N THR A 38 8.76 1.99 -1.01
CA THR A 38 7.50 2.17 -1.73
C THR A 38 7.41 1.41 -3.06
N ASP A 39 8.36 0.51 -3.37
CA ASP A 39 8.45 -0.11 -4.69
C ASP A 39 7.25 -1.00 -5.02
N VAL A 40 6.70 -1.66 -4.01
CA VAL A 40 5.48 -2.46 -4.17
C VAL A 40 4.29 -1.57 -4.54
N LEU A 41 4.14 -0.41 -3.89
CA LEU A 41 3.06 0.54 -4.18
C LEU A 41 3.17 1.06 -5.63
N LYS A 42 4.37 1.42 -6.07
CA LYS A 42 4.64 1.84 -7.47
C LYS A 42 4.40 0.73 -8.48
N ALA A 43 4.69 -0.52 -8.11
CA ALA A 43 4.43 -1.67 -8.98
C ALA A 43 2.93 -1.89 -9.15
N LEU A 44 2.15 -1.80 -8.07
CA LEU A 44 0.70 -1.95 -8.10
C LEU A 44 -0.01 -0.78 -8.82
N GLU A 45 0.45 0.45 -8.62
CA GLU A 45 -0.07 1.61 -9.37
C GLU A 45 0.03 1.38 -10.89
N LYS A 46 1.14 0.79 -11.36
CA LYS A 46 1.36 0.51 -12.79
C LYS A 46 0.48 -0.61 -13.35
N THR A 47 -0.09 -1.48 -12.51
CA THR A 47 -0.95 -2.56 -12.99
C THR A 47 -2.40 -2.13 -13.16
N ILE A 48 -2.77 -0.91 -12.75
CA ILE A 48 -4.15 -0.42 -12.75
C ILE A 48 -4.26 0.82 -13.64
N SER A 49 -5.30 0.88 -14.47
CA SER A 49 -5.61 2.05 -15.31
C SER A 49 -6.71 2.91 -14.68
N ARG A 50 -6.81 4.17 -15.10
CA ARG A 50 -7.85 5.09 -14.61
C ARG A 50 -9.21 4.73 -15.21
N ASP A 51 -10.20 4.53 -14.35
CA ASP A 51 -11.60 4.38 -14.73
C ASP A 51 -12.21 5.74 -15.14
N PRO A 52 -12.76 5.88 -16.37
CA PRO A 52 -13.43 7.11 -16.80
C PRO A 52 -14.83 7.30 -16.20
N THR A 53 -15.47 6.25 -15.68
CA THR A 53 -16.83 6.30 -15.12
C THR A 53 -16.84 6.63 -13.63
N ALA A 54 -15.75 6.31 -12.92
CA ALA A 54 -15.63 6.61 -11.51
C ALA A 54 -15.31 8.09 -11.23
N PRO A 55 -15.85 8.65 -10.13
CA PRO A 55 -15.38 9.90 -9.58
C PRO A 55 -13.87 9.82 -9.24
N ARG A 56 -13.19 10.97 -9.18
CA ARG A 56 -11.79 10.98 -8.72
C ARG A 56 -11.74 10.69 -7.22
N TYR A 57 -10.85 9.78 -6.82
CA TYR A 57 -10.61 9.34 -5.43
C TYR A 57 -10.50 10.45 -4.38
N LYS A 58 -10.07 11.65 -4.77
CA LYS A 58 -9.95 12.79 -3.85
C LYS A 58 -11.29 13.33 -3.33
N PHE A 59 -12.41 12.91 -3.89
CA PHE A 59 -13.76 13.28 -3.44
C PHE A 59 -14.40 12.07 -2.75
N HIS A 60 -15.36 12.33 -1.86
CA HIS A 60 -16.17 11.27 -1.28
C HIS A 60 -16.98 10.56 -2.37
N ASP A 61 -17.15 9.25 -2.23
CA ASP A 61 -17.94 8.41 -3.15
C ASP A 61 -19.45 8.46 -2.86
N ASP A 62 -19.88 9.49 -2.13
CA ASP A 62 -21.28 9.75 -1.82
C ASP A 62 -21.91 10.59 -2.95
N PRO A 63 -23.03 10.17 -3.56
CA PRO A 63 -23.70 10.90 -4.65
C PRO A 63 -23.97 12.38 -4.35
N TYR A 64 -24.23 12.74 -3.09
CA TYR A 64 -24.49 14.12 -2.69
C TYR A 64 -23.21 14.98 -2.65
N LEU A 65 -22.05 14.37 -2.41
CA LEU A 65 -20.77 15.07 -2.21
C LEU A 65 -19.87 15.03 -3.45
N ILE A 66 -20.23 14.28 -4.49
CA ILE A 66 -19.47 14.23 -5.75
C ILE A 66 -19.68 15.53 -6.55
N PRO A 67 -18.62 16.31 -6.87
CA PRO A 67 -18.77 17.54 -7.60
C PRO A 67 -18.86 17.31 -9.12
N TYR A 68 -19.97 17.74 -9.72
CA TYR A 68 -20.24 17.54 -11.14
C TYR A 68 -19.64 18.64 -12.03
N SER A 69 -19.59 19.89 -11.55
CA SER A 69 -19.08 21.02 -12.33
C SER A 69 -17.65 21.45 -11.94
N ASN A 70 -16.94 22.10 -12.86
CA ASN A 70 -15.61 22.64 -12.58
C ASN A 70 -15.63 23.74 -11.50
N PHE A 71 -16.73 24.50 -11.43
CA PHE A 71 -16.93 25.47 -10.36
C PHE A 71 -17.03 24.79 -9.00
N GLN A 72 -17.88 23.76 -8.86
CA GLN A 72 -18.01 22.98 -7.63
C GLN A 72 -16.68 22.33 -7.23
N LYS A 73 -15.94 21.75 -8.19
CA LYS A 73 -14.61 21.16 -7.93
C LYS A 73 -13.63 22.18 -7.32
N ARG A 74 -13.68 23.44 -7.77
CA ARG A 74 -12.84 24.51 -7.21
C ARG A 74 -13.31 24.90 -5.82
N THR A 75 -14.60 25.12 -5.63
CA THR A 75 -15.18 25.45 -4.32
C THR A 75 -14.85 24.37 -3.28
N TYR A 76 -14.96 23.09 -3.65
CA TYR A 76 -14.63 21.96 -2.78
C TYR A 76 -13.15 21.97 -2.36
N ALA A 77 -12.24 22.19 -3.33
CA ALA A 77 -10.82 22.28 -3.05
C ALA A 77 -10.47 23.48 -2.15
N LEU A 78 -11.10 24.63 -2.37
CA LEU A 78 -10.91 25.82 -1.54
C LEU A 78 -11.41 25.60 -0.11
N ALA A 79 -12.59 24.98 0.05
CA ALA A 79 -13.15 24.65 1.36
C ALA A 79 -12.30 23.62 2.13
N GLN A 80 -11.78 22.60 1.44
CA GLN A 80 -10.89 21.62 2.05
C GLN A 80 -9.58 22.27 2.50
N GLU A 81 -8.97 23.12 1.67
CA GLU A 81 -7.73 23.82 2.03
C GLU A 81 -7.94 24.86 3.13
N SER A 82 -9.07 25.57 3.15
CA SER A 82 -9.37 26.51 4.25
C SER A 82 -9.52 25.77 5.57
N GLY A 83 -10.29 24.67 5.60
CA GLY A 83 -10.43 23.83 6.78
C GLY A 83 -9.09 23.26 7.26
N ARG A 84 -8.24 22.78 6.33
CA ARG A 84 -6.89 22.30 6.65
C ARG A 84 -6.03 23.40 7.28
N LYS A 85 -6.04 24.61 6.72
CA LYS A 85 -5.28 25.75 7.26
C LYS A 85 -5.78 26.15 8.64
N THR A 86 -7.10 26.22 8.85
CA THR A 86 -7.68 26.49 10.16
C THR A 86 -7.30 25.43 11.18
N ALA A 87 -7.35 24.14 10.82
CA ALA A 87 -6.95 23.06 11.71
C ALA A 87 -5.46 23.13 12.08
N MET A 88 -4.59 23.44 11.11
CA MET A 88 -3.16 23.64 11.38
C MET A 88 -2.92 24.84 12.30
N TRP A 89 -3.61 25.96 12.06
CA TRP A 89 -3.55 27.14 12.93
C TRP A 89 -3.98 26.82 14.37
N ILE A 90 -5.08 26.07 14.56
CA ILE A 90 -5.53 25.62 15.89
C ILE A 90 -4.47 24.72 16.55
N LYS A 91 -3.88 23.79 15.79
CA LYS A 91 -2.81 22.91 16.30
C LYS A 91 -1.59 23.72 16.76
N GLU A 92 -1.22 24.77 16.04
CA GLU A 92 -0.11 25.66 16.39
C GLU A 92 -0.43 26.49 17.64
N GLU A 93 -1.59 27.14 17.65
CA GLU A 93 -2.03 28.02 18.75
C GLU A 93 -2.23 27.26 20.07
N TYR A 94 -2.77 26.03 19.99
CA TYR A 94 -3.07 25.19 21.16
C TYR A 94 -2.24 23.91 21.18
N SER A 95 -0.94 24.01 20.83
CA SER A 95 -0.02 22.87 20.73
C SER A 95 0.03 21.98 21.99
N GLN A 96 -0.25 22.56 23.17
CA GLN A 96 -0.32 21.84 24.44
C GLN A 96 -1.36 20.72 24.47
N LEU A 97 -2.43 20.82 23.67
CA LEU A 97 -3.48 19.82 23.58
C LEU A 97 -3.05 18.59 22.75
N PHE A 98 -2.01 18.71 21.93
CA PHE A 98 -1.59 17.69 20.96
C PHE A 98 -0.26 17.01 21.32
N LYS A 99 0.06 16.91 22.61
CA LYS A 99 1.34 16.33 23.10
C LYS A 99 1.35 14.80 23.15
N HIS A 100 0.19 14.15 23.07
CA HIS A 100 0.09 12.70 23.17
C HIS A 100 0.65 12.01 21.91
N ARG A 101 1.64 11.13 22.07
CA ARG A 101 2.28 10.37 20.99
C ARG A 101 2.10 8.88 21.23
N VAL A 102 1.58 8.18 20.21
CA VAL A 102 1.30 6.72 20.26
C VAL A 102 2.06 5.95 19.18
N ALA A 103 2.39 6.61 18.07
CA ALA A 103 3.00 5.95 16.91
C ALA A 103 4.49 5.65 17.13
N ASP A 104 4.91 4.46 16.70
CA ASP A 104 6.30 4.04 16.51
C ASP A 104 6.46 3.51 15.07
N PRO A 105 7.31 4.13 14.21
CA PRO A 105 8.11 5.32 14.49
C PRO A 105 7.24 6.57 14.71
N VAL A 106 7.81 7.54 15.42
CA VAL A 106 7.17 8.85 15.59
C VAL A 106 7.00 9.50 14.22
N ILE A 107 5.80 10.01 13.97
CA ILE A 107 5.51 10.83 12.79
C ILE A 107 5.85 12.28 13.15
N GLU A 108 6.85 12.85 12.48
CA GLU A 108 7.29 14.25 12.65
C GLU A 108 6.39 15.24 11.89
#